data_AF-A0A4Q4X157-F1
#
_entry.id   AF-A0A4Q4X157-F1
#
_cell.length_a   1.000
_cell.length_b   1.000
_cell.length_c   1.000
_cell.angle_alpha   90.00
_cell.angle_beta   90.00
_cell.angle_gamma   90.00
#
_symmetry.space_group_name_H-M   'P 1'
#
loop_
_entity.id
_entity.type
_entity.pdbx_description
1 polymer ?
#
loop_
_entity_poly.entity_id
_entity_poly.type
_entity_poly.pdbx_seq_one_letter_code
_entity_poly.pdbx_strand_id
1 'polypeptide(L)'
;MNMRHPLTGGGMTVGLNDVVVLQDLLGPHKIPDLEDDGAVLRQMRKFHWKRKHLNASLNILAQALYLLFVADDPKLQVLRQGFIEYIKQGSNYVEEPSGLMGGVFHSPFLLCYHFAAIAVHSLGILLRDSYARSAWALPVAIVQCIRVIFAAGQLIAPYILAELRP
;
A
#
# COMPACT_ATOMS: atom_id res chain seq x y z
N MET A 1 13.85 -2.60 12.22
CA MET A 1 12.84 -3.46 12.89
C MET A 1 11.64 -3.60 11.96
N ASN A 2 11.20 -4.82 11.65
CA ASN A 2 10.08 -5.09 10.73
C ASN A 2 8.82 -5.47 11.53
N MET A 3 8.27 -4.50 12.26
CA MET A 3 6.96 -4.65 12.90
C MET A 3 5.99 -3.74 12.15
N ARG A 4 4.83 -4.29 11.76
CA ARG A 4 3.80 -3.59 11.00
C ARG A 4 2.49 -3.65 11.74
N HIS A 5 1.58 -2.74 11.42
CA HIS A 5 0.23 -2.76 11.99
C HIS A 5 -0.47 -4.08 11.60
N PRO A 6 -1.11 -4.81 12.54
CA PRO A 6 -1.68 -6.14 12.28
C PRO A 6 -2.95 -6.12 11.40
N LEU A 7 -3.35 -4.95 10.86
CA LEU A 7 -4.65 -4.74 10.23
C LEU A 7 -4.84 -5.60 8.97
N THR A 8 -3.76 -5.83 8.22
CA THR A 8 -3.78 -6.65 7.00
C THR A 8 -3.43 -8.12 7.25
N GLY A 9 -3.09 -8.51 8.49
CA GLY A 9 -2.66 -9.87 8.80
C GLY A 9 -1.39 -10.35 8.09
N GLY A 10 -0.71 -9.49 7.30
CA GLY A 10 0.38 -9.88 6.40
C GLY A 10 1.72 -10.24 7.07
N GLY A 11 1.78 -10.31 8.40
CA GLY A 11 3.00 -10.65 9.14
C GLY A 11 3.49 -12.07 8.83
N MET A 12 2.58 -13.05 8.85
CA MET A 12 2.91 -14.45 8.53
C MET A 12 3.30 -14.62 7.05
N THR A 13 2.58 -13.96 6.14
CA THR A 13 2.89 -13.99 4.69
C THR A 13 4.32 -13.56 4.41
N VAL A 14 4.78 -12.49 5.06
CA VAL A 14 6.15 -12.03 4.90
C VAL A 14 7.15 -12.92 5.59
N GLY A 15 6.82 -13.48 6.77
CA GLY A 15 7.69 -14.46 7.41
C GLY A 15 7.96 -15.66 6.51
N LEU A 16 6.91 -16.21 5.90
CA LEU A 16 7.03 -17.33 4.96
C LEU A 16 7.76 -16.93 3.67
N ASN A 17 7.49 -15.74 3.14
CA ASN A 17 8.21 -15.22 1.97
C ASN A 17 9.72 -15.05 2.27
N ASP A 18 10.07 -14.50 3.43
CA ASP A 18 11.45 -14.37 3.89
C ASP A 18 12.16 -15.74 3.93
N VAL A 19 11.48 -16.80 4.41
CA VAL A 19 12.03 -18.18 4.41
C VAL A 19 12.29 -18.68 3.00
N VAL A 20 11.36 -18.51 2.07
CA VAL A 20 11.53 -18.95 0.66
C VAL A 20 12.71 -18.22 -0.01
N VAL A 21 12.81 -16.90 0.20
CA VAL A 21 13.92 -16.12 -0.37
C VAL A 21 15.26 -16.51 0.27
N LEU A 22 15.29 -16.76 1.59
CA LEU A 22 16.50 -17.24 2.27
C LEU A 22 16.91 -18.62 1.79
N GLN A 23 15.97 -19.55 1.63
CA GLN A 23 16.23 -20.89 1.10
C GLN A 23 16.83 -20.82 -0.31
N ASP A 24 16.30 -19.95 -1.17
CA ASP A 24 16.85 -19.75 -2.51
C ASP A 24 18.25 -19.12 -2.47
N LEU A 25 18.50 -18.16 -1.58
CA LEU A 25 19.77 -17.42 -1.54
C LEU A 25 20.91 -18.17 -0.83
N LEU A 26 20.59 -18.91 0.24
CA LEU A 26 21.54 -19.66 1.07
C LEU A 26 21.52 -21.16 0.78
N GLY A 27 20.73 -21.60 -0.21
CA GLY A 27 20.65 -23.01 -0.56
C GLY A 27 22.00 -23.57 -1.03
N PRO A 28 22.24 -24.88 -0.85
CA PRO A 28 23.52 -25.53 -1.18
C PRO A 28 23.92 -25.39 -2.65
N HIS A 29 22.96 -25.13 -3.53
CA HIS A 29 23.17 -24.86 -4.96
C HIS A 29 23.85 -23.50 -5.25
N LYS A 30 23.78 -22.53 -4.32
CA LYS A 30 24.44 -21.21 -4.43
C LYS A 30 25.56 -21.03 -3.42
N ILE A 31 25.38 -21.55 -2.20
CA ILE A 31 26.39 -21.56 -1.15
C ILE A 31 26.54 -23.01 -0.66
N PRO A 32 27.52 -23.77 -1.20
CA PRO A 32 27.77 -25.14 -0.77
C PRO A 32 28.26 -25.24 0.68
N ASP A 33 28.96 -24.21 1.15
CA ASP A 33 29.53 -24.11 2.48
C ASP A 33 29.12 -22.79 3.16
N LEU A 34 28.38 -22.91 4.26
CA LEU A 34 27.90 -21.76 5.02
C LEU A 34 28.98 -21.13 5.91
N GLU A 35 30.15 -21.77 6.05
CA GLU A 35 31.31 -21.20 6.75
C GLU A 35 32.03 -20.12 5.90
N ASP A 36 31.74 -20.00 4.60
CA ASP A 36 32.18 -18.86 3.77
C ASP A 36 31.37 -17.60 4.12
N ASP A 37 31.81 -16.92 5.18
CA ASP A 37 31.27 -15.64 5.64
C ASP A 37 31.14 -14.62 4.51
N GLY A 38 32.09 -14.60 3.57
CA GLY A 38 32.09 -13.69 2.43
C GLY A 38 30.93 -13.95 1.47
N ALA A 39 30.69 -15.23 1.15
CA ALA A 39 29.55 -15.65 0.33
C ALA A 39 28.22 -15.38 1.02
N VAL A 40 28.11 -15.73 2.30
CA VAL A 40 26.90 -15.50 3.11
C VAL A 40 26.58 -14.01 3.18
N LEU A 41 27.56 -13.14 3.50
CA LEU A 41 27.36 -11.68 3.55
C LEU A 41 26.93 -11.07 2.21
N ARG A 42 27.41 -11.61 1.08
CA ARG A 42 26.97 -11.17 -0.25
C ARG A 42 25.50 -11.53 -0.50
N GLN A 43 25.07 -12.75 -0.12
CA GLN A 43 23.68 -13.15 -0.29
C GLN A 43 22.74 -12.45 0.70
N MET A 44 23.18 -12.21 1.94
CA MET A 44 22.41 -11.46 2.93
C MET A 44 22.14 -10.02 2.49
N ARG A 45 23.11 -9.35 1.82
CA ARG A 45 22.85 -8.05 1.19
C ARG A 45 21.73 -8.12 0.14
N LYS A 46 21.73 -9.15 -0.71
CA LYS A 46 20.65 -9.37 -1.70
C LYS A 46 19.32 -9.69 -1.03
N PHE A 47 19.33 -10.47 0.06
CA PHE A 47 18.15 -10.77 0.86
C PHE A 47 17.53 -9.47 1.39
N HIS A 48 18.33 -8.60 2.01
CA HIS A 48 17.84 -7.31 2.53
C HIS A 48 17.18 -6.45 1.44
N TRP A 49 17.76 -6.43 0.24
CA TRP A 49 17.19 -5.74 -0.91
C TRP A 49 15.87 -6.34 -1.41
N LYS A 50 15.81 -7.66 -1.64
CA LYS A 50 14.58 -8.35 -2.06
C LYS A 50 13.46 -8.17 -1.02
N ARG A 51 13.81 -8.34 0.25
CA ARG A 51 12.88 -8.17 1.39
C ARG A 51 12.29 -6.77 1.46
N LYS A 52 13.10 -5.74 1.20
CA LYS A 52 12.67 -4.33 1.23
C LYS A 52 11.55 -4.09 0.22
N HIS A 53 11.72 -4.56 -1.02
CA HIS A 53 10.75 -4.36 -2.09
C HIS A 53 9.45 -5.13 -1.85
N LEU A 54 9.53 -6.39 -1.38
CA LEU A 54 8.34 -7.21 -1.09
C LEU A 54 7.52 -6.65 0.07
N ASN A 55 8.18 -6.07 1.08
CA ASN A 55 7.50 -5.59 2.28
C ASN A 55 6.95 -4.16 2.13
N ALA A 56 7.46 -3.37 1.19
CA ALA A 56 7.06 -1.98 1.02
C ALA A 56 5.56 -1.86 0.70
N SER A 57 5.08 -2.53 -0.33
CA SER A 57 3.67 -2.49 -0.75
C SER A 57 2.71 -2.91 0.37
N LEU A 58 3.02 -4.00 1.09
CA LEU A 58 2.21 -4.47 2.21
C LEU A 58 2.18 -3.49 3.38
N ASN A 59 3.31 -2.83 3.66
CA ASN A 59 3.42 -1.86 4.74
C ASN A 59 2.66 -0.57 4.42
N ILE A 60 2.81 -0.06 3.18
CA ILE A 60 2.09 1.12 2.69
C ILE A 60 0.59 0.88 2.76
N LEU A 61 0.15 -0.28 2.27
CA LEU A 61 -1.27 -0.62 2.24
C LEU A 61 -1.85 -0.77 3.66
N ALA A 62 -1.13 -1.41 4.58
CA ALA A 62 -1.58 -1.53 5.97
C ALA A 62 -1.74 -0.17 6.64
N GLN A 63 -0.80 0.75 6.44
CA GLN A 63 -0.88 2.11 6.98
C GLN A 63 -2.01 2.91 6.33
N ALA A 64 -2.15 2.81 5.01
CA ALA A 64 -3.18 3.52 4.27
C ALA A 64 -4.59 3.09 4.70
N LEU A 65 -4.81 1.78 4.83
CA LEU A 65 -6.08 1.23 5.33
C LEU A 65 -6.32 1.61 6.78
N TYR A 66 -5.29 1.62 7.63
CA TYR A 66 -5.42 2.07 9.02
C TYR A 66 -5.91 3.52 9.09
N LEU A 67 -5.28 4.44 8.37
CA LEU A 67 -5.70 5.83 8.37
C LEU A 67 -7.09 5.99 7.75
N LEU A 68 -7.37 5.26 6.67
CA LEU A 68 -8.65 5.34 6.00
C LEU A 68 -9.81 4.88 6.89
N PHE A 69 -9.64 3.79 7.64
CA PHE A 69 -10.71 3.13 8.37
C PHE A 69 -10.74 3.39 9.88
N VAL A 70 -9.58 3.62 10.49
CA VAL A 70 -9.44 3.72 11.95
C VAL A 70 -9.25 5.17 12.40
N ALA A 71 -8.61 6.02 11.60
CA ALA A 71 -8.45 7.42 11.99
C ALA A 71 -9.81 8.15 11.95
N ASP A 72 -10.09 8.91 13.01
CA ASP A 72 -11.29 9.72 13.16
C ASP A 72 -11.04 11.13 12.60
N ASP A 73 -10.81 11.20 11.28
CA ASP A 73 -10.71 12.48 10.56
C ASP A 73 -11.90 12.63 9.60
N PRO A 74 -12.76 13.65 9.79
CA PRO A 74 -13.84 13.96 8.86
C PRO A 74 -13.39 14.09 7.40
N LYS A 75 -12.13 14.48 7.15
CA LYS A 75 -11.54 14.59 5.80
C LYS A 75 -11.38 13.24 5.12
N LEU A 76 -11.21 12.17 5.89
CA LEU A 76 -11.00 10.80 5.39
C LEU A 76 -12.32 10.05 5.16
N GLN A 77 -13.46 10.57 5.64
CA GLN A 77 -14.76 9.95 5.44
C GLN A 77 -15.13 9.85 3.95
N VAL A 78 -14.83 10.89 3.17
CA VAL A 78 -15.09 10.91 1.72
C VAL A 78 -14.26 9.85 1.00
N LEU A 79 -12.97 9.73 1.36
CA LEU A 79 -12.09 8.67 0.83
C LEU A 79 -12.59 7.28 1.23
N ARG A 80 -13.09 7.11 2.46
CA ARG A 80 -13.61 5.83 2.97
C ARG A 80 -14.84 5.41 2.18
N GLN A 81 -15.76 6.34 1.95
CA GLN A 81 -16.95 6.08 1.13
C GLN A 81 -16.56 5.76 -0.31
N GLY A 82 -15.65 6.53 -0.92
CA GLY A 82 -15.19 6.27 -2.27
C GLY A 82 -14.44 4.95 -2.40
N PHE A 83 -13.69 4.51 -1.38
CA PHE A 83 -13.10 3.17 -1.35
C PHE A 83 -14.16 2.07 -1.35
N ILE A 84 -15.22 2.21 -0.53
CA ILE A 84 -16.30 1.22 -0.46
C ILE A 84 -17.02 1.14 -1.81
N GLU A 85 -17.38 2.28 -2.41
CA GLU A 85 -18.03 2.33 -3.73
C GLU A 85 -17.11 1.83 -4.85
N TYR A 86 -15.80 2.07 -4.74
CA TYR A 86 -14.81 1.53 -5.66
C TYR A 86 -14.78 0.00 -5.64
N ILE A 87 -14.70 -0.60 -4.44
CA ILE A 87 -14.68 -2.06 -4.30
C ILE A 87 -15.99 -2.71 -4.74
N LYS A 88 -17.13 -2.06 -4.51
CA LYS A 88 -18.45 -2.55 -4.95
C LYS A 88 -18.56 -2.74 -6.47
N GLN A 89 -17.71 -2.10 -7.27
CA GLN A 89 -17.68 -2.30 -8.72
C GLN A 89 -17.25 -3.72 -9.12
N GLY A 90 -16.61 -4.48 -8.21
CA GLY A 90 -16.24 -5.87 -8.43
C GLY A 90 -15.08 -6.06 -9.40
N SER A 91 -14.83 -7.32 -9.81
CA SER A 91 -13.73 -7.69 -10.72
C SER A 91 -12.37 -7.18 -10.21
N ASN A 92 -11.54 -6.60 -11.08
CA ASN A 92 -10.19 -6.15 -10.75
C ASN A 92 -10.18 -5.10 -9.62
N TYR A 93 -11.26 -4.32 -9.47
CA TYR A 93 -11.38 -3.30 -8.42
C TYR A 93 -11.48 -3.85 -6.99
N VAL A 94 -11.79 -5.14 -6.84
CA VAL A 94 -11.75 -5.86 -5.55
C VAL A 94 -10.62 -6.89 -5.51
N GLU A 95 -10.38 -7.60 -6.61
CA GLU A 95 -9.38 -8.68 -6.66
C GLU A 95 -7.96 -8.16 -6.49
N GLU A 96 -7.59 -7.08 -7.18
CA GLU A 96 -6.23 -6.54 -7.15
C GLU A 96 -5.90 -5.88 -5.79
N PRO A 97 -6.76 -5.02 -5.19
CA PRO A 97 -6.53 -4.54 -3.82
C PRO A 97 -6.50 -5.67 -2.78
N SER A 98 -7.37 -6.68 -2.91
CA SER A 98 -7.36 -7.84 -2.00
C SER A 98 -6.10 -8.69 -2.16
N GLY A 99 -5.63 -8.88 -3.39
CA GLY A 99 -4.37 -9.55 -3.68
C GLY A 99 -3.15 -8.77 -3.21
N LEU A 100 -3.18 -7.43 -3.27
CA LEU A 100 -2.17 -6.57 -2.66
C LEU A 100 -2.17 -6.71 -1.12
N MET A 101 -3.36 -6.78 -0.49
CA MET A 101 -3.49 -7.02 0.96
C MET A 101 -2.97 -8.41 1.37
N GLY A 102 -3.28 -9.41 0.55
CA GLY A 102 -2.85 -10.79 0.77
C GLY A 102 -1.38 -11.05 0.47
N GLY A 103 -0.66 -10.08 -0.11
CA GLY A 103 0.73 -10.27 -0.54
C GLY A 103 0.86 -11.23 -1.72
N VAL A 104 -0.17 -11.32 -2.58
CA VAL A 104 -0.13 -12.04 -3.85
C VAL A 104 0.51 -11.14 -4.92
N PHE A 105 0.11 -9.87 -4.95
CA PHE A 105 0.69 -8.85 -5.81
C PHE A 105 1.72 -8.02 -5.04
N HIS A 106 2.91 -7.86 -5.61
CA HIS A 106 4.01 -7.09 -5.01
C HIS A 106 4.41 -5.91 -5.90
N SER A 107 3.42 -5.17 -6.43
CA SER A 107 3.65 -4.05 -7.35
C SER A 107 3.31 -2.71 -6.69
N PRO A 108 4.31 -1.87 -6.36
CA PRO A 108 4.08 -0.52 -5.85
C PRO A 108 3.29 0.35 -6.84
N PHE A 109 3.48 0.12 -8.15
CA PHE A 109 2.74 0.84 -9.19
C PHE A 109 1.25 0.49 -9.18
N LEU A 110 0.91 -0.79 -9.00
CA LEU A 110 -0.48 -1.23 -8.89
C LEU A 110 -1.15 -0.62 -7.65
N LEU A 111 -0.41 -0.57 -6.53
CA LEU A 111 -0.87 0.10 -5.31
C LEU A 111 -1.16 1.58 -5.54
N CYS A 112 -0.23 2.31 -6.18
CA CYS A 112 -0.41 3.71 -6.54
C CYS A 112 -1.61 3.92 -7.48
N TYR A 113 -1.79 3.01 -8.45
CA TYR A 113 -2.90 3.05 -9.39
C TYR A 113 -4.26 2.97 -8.66
N HIS A 114 -4.47 1.95 -7.83
CA HIS A 114 -5.74 1.83 -7.08
C HIS A 114 -5.96 3.00 -6.15
N PHE A 115 -4.92 3.45 -5.46
CA PHE A 115 -5.06 4.58 -4.55
C PHE A 115 -5.46 5.87 -5.28
N ALA A 116 -4.85 6.15 -6.43
CA ALA A 116 -5.23 7.27 -7.28
C ALA A 116 -6.67 7.10 -7.82
N ALA A 117 -7.04 5.90 -8.25
CA ALA A 117 -8.38 5.60 -8.77
C ALA A 117 -9.45 5.81 -7.69
N ILE A 118 -9.21 5.34 -6.45
CA ILE A 118 -10.08 5.56 -5.29
C ILE A 118 -10.19 7.06 -4.99
N ALA A 119 -9.09 7.81 -5.04
CA ALA A 119 -9.11 9.26 -4.79
C ALA A 119 -9.95 10.01 -5.83
N VAL A 120 -9.78 9.70 -7.12
CA VAL A 120 -10.60 10.28 -8.21
C VAL A 120 -12.07 9.86 -8.10
N HIS A 121 -12.35 8.62 -7.72
CA HIS A 121 -13.71 8.15 -7.52
C HIS A 121 -14.40 8.89 -6.34
N SER A 122 -13.69 9.05 -5.24
CA SER A 122 -14.13 9.80 -4.05
C SER A 122 -14.44 11.27 -4.40
N LEU A 123 -13.59 11.88 -5.23
CA LEU A 123 -13.78 13.22 -5.78
C LEU A 123 -15.07 13.32 -6.61
N GLY A 124 -15.31 12.35 -7.49
CA GLY A 124 -16.53 12.29 -8.30
C GLY A 124 -17.80 12.23 -7.46
N ILE A 125 -17.79 11.41 -6.40
CA ILE A 125 -18.91 11.32 -5.45
C ILE A 125 -19.13 12.66 -4.75
N LEU A 126 -18.07 13.29 -4.24
CA LEU A 126 -18.18 14.56 -3.51
C LEU A 126 -18.73 15.69 -4.40
N LEU A 127 -18.28 15.78 -5.64
CA LEU A 127 -18.77 16.80 -6.59
C LEU A 127 -20.22 16.55 -6.97
N ARG A 128 -20.61 15.29 -7.21
CA ARG A 128 -22.00 14.91 -7.52
C ARG A 128 -22.93 15.24 -6.36
N ASP A 129 -22.57 14.86 -5.14
CA ASP A 129 -23.37 15.12 -3.95
C ASP A 129 -23.48 16.62 -3.65
N SER A 130 -22.40 17.37 -3.85
CA SER A 130 -22.39 18.81 -3.63
C SER A 130 -23.24 19.55 -4.66
N TYR A 131 -23.13 19.17 -5.93
CA TYR A 131 -23.96 19.71 -7.01
C TYR A 131 -25.45 19.41 -6.78
N ALA A 132 -25.78 18.19 -6.35
CA ALA A 132 -27.15 17.79 -6.06
C ALA A 132 -27.77 18.56 -4.88
N ARG A 133 -26.97 18.99 -3.89
CA ARG A 133 -27.45 19.80 -2.76
C ARG A 133 -27.59 21.27 -3.12
N SER A 134 -26.59 21.86 -3.77
CA SER A 134 -26.62 23.25 -4.23
C SER A 134 -25.42 23.58 -5.11
N ALA A 135 -25.63 24.31 -6.21
CA ALA A 135 -24.54 24.84 -7.04
C ALA A 135 -23.54 25.71 -6.23
N TRP A 136 -23.98 26.33 -5.13
CA TRP A 136 -23.13 27.12 -4.23
C TRP A 136 -22.23 26.28 -3.31
N ALA A 137 -22.48 24.98 -3.20
CA ALA A 137 -21.64 24.06 -2.42
C ALA A 137 -20.40 23.58 -3.21
N LEU A 138 -20.37 23.77 -4.53
CA LEU A 138 -19.25 23.38 -5.40
C LEU A 138 -17.89 23.95 -5.00
N PRO A 139 -17.75 25.25 -4.65
CA PRO A 139 -16.45 25.80 -4.22
C PRO A 139 -15.93 25.13 -2.95
N VAL A 140 -16.82 24.83 -2.00
CA VAL A 140 -16.47 24.12 -0.75
C VAL A 140 -16.03 22.70 -1.06
N ALA A 141 -16.73 22.02 -1.97
CA ALA A 141 -16.36 20.70 -2.45
C ALA A 141 -14.94 20.72 -3.06
N ILE A 142 -14.65 21.66 -3.98
CA ILE A 142 -13.33 21.79 -4.61
C ILE A 142 -12.21 21.97 -3.57
N VAL A 143 -12.44 22.77 -2.54
CA VAL A 143 -11.47 22.93 -1.43
C VAL A 143 -11.28 21.63 -0.66
N GLN A 144 -12.35 20.88 -0.39
CA GLN A 144 -12.26 19.55 0.23
C GLN A 144 -11.50 18.56 -0.65
N CYS A 145 -11.69 18.60 -1.97
CA CYS A 145 -10.98 17.77 -2.93
C CYS A 145 -9.47 18.01 -2.89
N ILE A 146 -9.05 19.28 -2.90
CA ILE A 146 -7.63 19.66 -2.80
C ILE A 146 -7.04 19.15 -1.48
N ARG A 147 -7.78 19.28 -0.37
CA ARG A 147 -7.35 18.78 0.94
C ARG A 147 -7.21 17.25 0.96
N VAL A 148 -8.14 16.53 0.34
CA VAL A 148 -8.12 15.07 0.23
C VAL A 148 -6.92 14.59 -0.59
N ILE A 149 -6.66 15.20 -1.76
CA ILE A 149 -5.51 14.87 -2.61
C ILE A 149 -4.19 15.17 -1.88
N PHE A 150 -4.13 16.30 -1.16
CA PHE A 150 -2.95 16.66 -0.39
C PHE A 150 -2.69 15.68 0.77
N ALA A 151 -3.73 15.32 1.53
CA ALA A 151 -3.63 14.33 2.62
C ALA A 151 -3.21 12.95 2.09
N ALA A 152 -3.78 12.52 0.96
CA ALA A 152 -3.39 11.33 0.22
C ALA A 152 -1.91 11.34 -0.19
N GLY A 153 -1.46 12.45 -0.78
CA GLY A 153 -0.08 12.63 -1.20
C GLY A 153 0.90 12.62 -0.03
N GLN A 154 0.58 13.34 1.07
CA GLN A 154 1.39 13.33 2.29
C GLN A 154 1.46 11.95 2.95
N LEU A 155 0.39 11.17 2.84
CA LEU A 155 0.36 9.79 3.35
C LEU A 155 1.31 8.90 2.55
N ILE A 156 1.25 8.92 1.22
CA ILE A 156 2.01 7.99 0.38
C ILE A 156 3.48 8.40 0.21
N ALA A 157 3.74 9.71 0.10
CA ALA A 157 5.07 10.26 -0.18
C ALA A 157 6.21 9.73 0.71
N PRO A 158 6.12 9.71 2.06
CA PRO A 158 7.22 9.25 2.90
C PRO A 158 7.56 7.77 2.64
N TYR A 159 6.59 6.95 2.25
CA TYR A 159 6.82 5.54 2.00
C TYR A 159 7.37 5.26 0.60
N ILE A 160 6.89 5.97 -0.43
CA ILE A 160 7.55 5.94 -1.76
C ILE A 160 9.01 6.39 -1.64
N LEU A 161 9.28 7.45 -0.87
CA LEU A 161 10.65 7.92 -0.61
C LEU A 161 11.49 6.89 0.15
N ALA A 162 10.90 6.16 1.10
CA ALA A 162 11.60 5.09 1.82
C ALA A 162 11.93 3.89 0.92
N GLU A 163 11.12 3.66 -0.13
CA GLU A 163 11.34 2.61 -1.13
C GLU A 163 12.37 3.02 -2.19
N LEU A 164 12.41 4.31 -2.59
CA LEU A 164 13.36 4.84 -3.58
C LEU A 164 14.78 5.05 -3.03
N ARG A 165 14.95 5.14 -1.70
CA ARG A 165 16.29 5.21 -1.09
C ARG A 165 16.95 3.84 -1.17
N PRO A 166 18.21 3.72 -1.64
CA PRO A 166 18.92 2.45 -1.63
C PRO A 166 19.17 1.93 -0.21
#